data_AF-A0A1A8CNK9-F1
#
_entry.id   AF-A0A1A8CNK9-F1
#
_cell.length_a   1.000
_cell.length_b   1.000
_cell.length_c   1.000
_cell.angle_alpha   90.00
_cell.angle_beta   90.00
_cell.angle_gamma   90.00
#
_symmetry.space_group_name_H-M   'P 1'
#
loop_
_entity.id
_entity.type
_entity.pdbx_description
1 polymer ?
#
loop_
_entity_poly.entity_id
_entity_poly.type
_entity_poly.pdbx_seq_one_letter_code
_entity_poly.pdbx_strand_id
1 'polypeptide(L)'
;MSAFPPLLRGSRAASGRLSRGGSAGNSLCFRAKCLRLASSQHEHSSSSRCYTNAAGTGTVRIGCASGFWGDTATSVPQLIYGGNLDFLVFDYLSEITMSLLTAARTKAPDLGYAPDFVHVALAPFINDIHRNGIRVVSNAGGVNPLACAEAIQEVVRKAGLDLKVAVVTGDDLMPQRSLLSKVKMADGGRQALPRTLHSMNAYLG
;
A
#
# COMPACT_ATOMS: atom_id res chain seq x y z
N MET A 1 -10.94 51.70 9.96
CA MET A 1 -9.78 52.26 9.22
C MET A 1 -8.71 51.19 9.30
N SER A 2 -8.28 50.47 8.26
CA SER A 2 -8.09 50.81 6.86
C SER A 2 -8.59 49.70 5.93
N ALA A 3 -8.96 50.11 4.73
CA ALA A 3 -9.58 49.33 3.66
C ALA A 3 -8.54 48.81 2.65
N PHE A 4 -9.00 47.84 1.84
CA PHE A 4 -8.38 47.19 0.66
C PHE A 4 -7.76 48.13 -0.39
N PRO A 5 -6.98 47.57 -1.35
CA PRO A 5 -7.57 47.43 -2.69
C PRO A 5 -7.37 46.03 -3.35
N PRO A 6 -8.22 45.66 -4.35
CA PRO A 6 -8.22 44.37 -5.03
C PRO A 6 -7.74 44.42 -6.51
N LEU A 7 -7.73 43.23 -7.14
CA LEU A 7 -7.76 42.89 -8.57
C LEU A 7 -6.42 42.66 -9.30
N LEU A 8 -6.30 41.48 -9.94
CA LEU A 8 -6.28 41.38 -11.40
C LEU A 8 -6.72 39.97 -11.86
N ARG A 9 -7.81 39.95 -12.66
CA ARG A 9 -8.31 38.79 -13.42
C ARG A 9 -7.48 38.62 -14.69
N GLY A 10 -7.07 37.39 -15.00
CA GLY A 10 -6.54 36.99 -16.31
C GLY A 10 -7.55 36.11 -17.05
N SER A 11 -7.86 36.48 -18.30
CA SER A 11 -8.91 35.94 -19.16
C SER A 11 -8.59 34.56 -19.77
N ARG A 12 -9.67 33.84 -20.13
CA ARG A 12 -9.71 32.62 -20.96
C ARG A 12 -9.05 32.83 -22.33
N ALA A 13 -8.44 31.77 -22.85
CA ALA A 13 -8.28 31.54 -24.28
C ALA A 13 -8.93 30.19 -24.63
N ALA A 14 -9.79 30.20 -25.65
CA ALA A 14 -10.42 29.03 -26.24
C ALA A 14 -9.77 28.74 -27.59
N SER A 15 -9.46 27.47 -27.87
CA SER A 15 -9.27 26.87 -29.20
C SER A 15 -8.86 25.40 -28.97
N GLY A 16 -9.31 24.36 -29.66
CA GLY A 16 -10.21 24.19 -30.78
C GLY A 16 -10.55 22.69 -30.88
N ARG A 17 -11.67 22.37 -31.53
CA ARG A 17 -12.13 21.00 -31.82
C ARG A 17 -11.20 20.32 -32.83
N LEU A 18 -10.85 19.06 -32.58
CA LEU A 18 -10.51 18.09 -33.64
C LEU A 18 -11.13 16.73 -33.29
N SER A 19 -11.99 16.27 -34.19
CA SER A 19 -12.62 14.94 -34.18
C SER A 19 -11.78 13.92 -34.96
N ARG A 20 -11.86 12.65 -34.55
CA ARG A 20 -11.70 11.36 -35.27
C ARG A 20 -11.19 10.37 -34.22
N GLY A 21 -11.73 9.18 -33.96
CA GLY A 21 -12.51 8.26 -34.76
C GLY A 21 -11.80 6.90 -34.71
N GLY A 22 -12.45 5.87 -34.16
CA GLY A 22 -12.20 4.45 -34.49
C GLY A 22 -11.10 3.69 -33.76
N SER A 23 -11.54 2.86 -32.80
CA SER A 23 -11.27 1.41 -32.64
C SER A 23 -9.85 0.83 -32.82
N ALA A 24 -9.32 0.22 -31.75
CA ALA A 24 -9.20 -1.25 -31.62
C ALA A 24 -8.53 -1.58 -30.28
N GLY A 25 -9.34 -1.96 -29.28
CA GLY A 25 -8.85 -2.36 -27.96
C GLY A 25 -8.33 -3.79 -27.98
N ASN A 26 -7.02 -3.97 -27.81
CA ASN A 26 -6.46 -5.27 -27.41
C ASN A 26 -6.47 -5.35 -25.88
N SER A 27 -7.49 -6.05 -25.35
CA SER A 27 -7.59 -6.46 -23.96
C SER A 27 -6.49 -7.49 -23.67
N LEU A 28 -5.45 -7.10 -22.94
CA LEU A 28 -4.49 -8.05 -22.36
C LEU A 28 -4.99 -8.45 -20.96
N CYS A 29 -5.69 -9.57 -20.90
CA CYS A 29 -6.28 -10.10 -19.68
C CYS A 29 -5.20 -10.86 -18.87
N PHE A 30 -4.62 -10.23 -17.86
CA PHE A 30 -3.82 -10.96 -16.86
C PHE A 30 -4.77 -11.72 -15.92
N ARG A 31 -4.89 -13.03 -16.13
CA ARG A 31 -5.78 -13.91 -15.38
C ARG A 31 -5.08 -14.38 -14.09
N ALA A 32 -5.11 -13.55 -13.04
CA ALA A 32 -4.82 -14.03 -11.68
C ALA A 32 -6.02 -14.85 -11.19
N LYS A 33 -5.79 -16.13 -10.85
CA LYS A 33 -6.82 -17.00 -10.25
C LYS A 33 -7.10 -16.55 -8.82
N CYS A 34 -8.09 -15.68 -8.65
CA CYS A 34 -8.75 -15.47 -7.36
C CYS A 34 -9.77 -16.60 -7.17
N LEU A 35 -9.53 -17.53 -6.24
CA LEU A 35 -10.56 -18.47 -5.81
C LEU A 35 -11.65 -17.69 -5.07
N ARG A 36 -12.83 -17.57 -5.68
CA ARG A 36 -14.06 -17.15 -4.99
C ARG A 36 -14.87 -18.39 -4.68
N LEU A 37 -15.17 -18.64 -3.41
CA LEU A 37 -16.31 -19.48 -3.03
C LEU A 37 -17.60 -18.70 -3.33
N ALA A 38 -18.53 -19.37 -4.01
CA ALA A 38 -19.82 -18.81 -4.39
C ALA A 38 -20.87 -19.06 -3.31
N SER A 39 -21.60 -18.02 -2.91
CA SER A 39 -23.00 -18.15 -2.49
C SER A 39 -23.73 -16.81 -2.50
N SER A 40 -24.92 -16.83 -3.10
CA SER A 40 -26.07 -15.93 -2.93
C SER A 40 -26.02 -14.52 -3.53
N GLN A 41 -27.08 -14.22 -4.28
CA GLN A 41 -27.30 -13.02 -5.09
C GLN A 41 -27.60 -11.80 -4.21
N HIS A 42 -26.86 -10.72 -4.44
CA HIS A 42 -27.22 -9.36 -4.04
C HIS A 42 -26.83 -8.43 -5.19
N GLU A 43 -27.81 -7.65 -5.66
CA GLU A 43 -27.63 -6.67 -6.75
C GLU A 43 -26.51 -5.68 -6.39
N HIS A 44 -25.40 -5.79 -7.11
CA HIS A 44 -24.25 -4.92 -6.93
C HIS A 44 -24.46 -3.67 -7.78
N SER A 45 -24.85 -2.57 -7.14
CA SER A 45 -24.67 -1.22 -7.69
C SER A 45 -23.18 -1.05 -8.00
N SER A 46 -22.85 -1.07 -9.30
CA SER A 46 -21.50 -0.86 -9.81
C SER A 46 -21.12 0.60 -9.59
N SER A 47 -20.60 0.93 -8.41
CA SER A 47 -19.85 2.17 -8.24
C SER A 47 -18.54 2.04 -9.03
N SER A 48 -18.52 2.59 -10.23
CA SER A 48 -17.31 2.74 -11.03
C SER A 48 -16.44 3.79 -10.35
N ARG A 49 -15.64 3.38 -9.36
CA ARG A 49 -14.61 4.25 -8.78
C ARG A 49 -13.45 4.35 -9.77
N CYS A 50 -13.31 5.52 -10.36
CA CYS A 50 -12.09 5.90 -11.07
C CYS A 50 -10.98 6.11 -10.04
N TYR A 51 -10.19 5.08 -9.76
CA TYR A 51 -8.80 5.30 -9.41
C TYR A 51 -8.18 6.07 -10.58
N THR A 52 -7.32 7.06 -10.32
CA THR A 52 -6.70 7.85 -11.39
C THR A 52 -6.29 6.92 -12.52
N ASN A 53 -6.84 7.18 -13.71
CA ASN A 53 -6.73 6.34 -14.89
C ASN A 53 -5.29 6.46 -15.42
N ALA A 54 -4.32 5.95 -14.66
CA ALA A 54 -2.89 6.03 -14.93
C ALA A 54 -2.43 4.87 -15.82
N ALA A 55 -3.28 4.48 -16.77
CA ALA A 55 -2.83 3.87 -18.03
C ALA A 55 -2.77 4.92 -19.15
N GLY A 56 -2.89 6.21 -18.82
CA GLY A 56 -2.45 7.31 -19.67
C GLY A 56 -0.96 7.57 -19.48
N THR A 57 -0.29 8.00 -20.55
CA THR A 57 1.15 8.35 -20.64
C THR A 57 1.56 9.58 -19.80
N GLY A 58 0.97 9.77 -18.62
CA GLY A 58 1.20 10.91 -17.72
C GLY A 58 2.23 10.63 -16.63
N THR A 59 2.78 11.70 -16.06
CA THR A 59 3.69 11.63 -14.90
C THR A 59 2.99 11.08 -13.67
N VAL A 60 3.57 10.05 -13.05
CA VAL A 60 3.11 9.49 -11.76
C VAL A 60 3.86 10.16 -10.62
N ARG A 61 3.14 10.60 -9.58
CA ARG A 61 3.72 11.20 -8.37
C ARG A 61 3.65 10.24 -7.19
N ILE A 62 4.82 9.91 -6.64
CA ILE A 62 4.99 8.99 -5.53
C ILE A 62 5.62 9.74 -4.37
N GLY A 63 5.01 9.69 -3.20
CA GLY A 63 5.58 10.21 -1.96
C GLY A 63 5.85 9.07 -0.99
N CYS A 64 7.00 9.09 -0.32
CA CYS A 64 7.35 8.13 0.72
C CYS A 64 7.21 8.79 2.10
N ALA A 65 6.32 8.25 2.94
CA ALA A 65 6.02 8.80 4.26
C ALA A 65 6.86 8.19 5.38
N SER A 66 7.52 7.05 5.15
CA SER A 66 8.41 6.44 6.14
C SER A 66 9.56 5.71 5.46
N GLY A 67 10.75 5.78 6.06
CA GLY A 67 11.90 4.95 5.69
C GLY A 67 12.17 3.78 6.64
N PHE A 68 11.57 3.77 7.84
CA PHE A 68 11.73 2.72 8.84
C PHE A 68 10.58 2.75 9.88
N TRP A 69 10.48 1.70 10.70
CA TRP A 69 9.54 1.71 11.82
C TRP A 69 10.03 2.60 12.97
N GLY A 70 9.29 3.68 13.24
CA GLY A 70 9.64 4.72 14.21
C GLY A 70 9.92 6.08 13.57
N ASP A 71 9.77 6.21 12.25
CA ASP A 71 9.83 7.48 11.53
C ASP A 71 8.71 8.44 11.95
N THR A 72 8.84 9.72 11.59
CA THR A 72 7.90 10.77 11.99
C THR A 72 6.52 10.59 11.36
N ALA A 73 5.48 10.59 12.19
CA ALA A 73 4.09 10.55 11.71
C ALA A 73 3.67 11.86 11.00
N THR A 74 4.44 12.94 11.13
CA THR A 74 4.11 14.24 10.53
C THR A 74 4.33 14.31 9.02
N SER A 75 5.03 13.33 8.44
CA SER A 75 5.23 13.23 6.98
C SER A 75 3.92 13.02 6.22
N VAL A 76 3.01 12.21 6.77
CA VAL A 76 1.74 11.84 6.15
C VAL A 76 0.88 13.07 5.80
N PRO A 77 0.52 13.97 6.74
CA PRO A 77 -0.28 15.14 6.41
C PRO A 77 0.45 16.08 5.43
N GLN A 78 1.77 16.24 5.54
CA GLN A 78 2.52 17.08 4.60
C GLN A 78 2.40 16.56 3.16
N LEU A 79 2.53 15.24 2.98
CA LEU A 79 2.45 14.59 1.68
C LEU A 79 1.02 14.57 1.12
N ILE A 80 0.02 14.31 1.95
CA ILE A 80 -1.40 14.28 1.52
C ILE A 80 -1.88 15.68 1.11
N TYR A 81 -1.51 16.73 1.83
CA TYR A 81 -2.01 18.09 1.59
C TYR A 81 -1.15 18.90 0.63
N GLY A 82 0.17 18.65 0.56
CA GLY A 82 1.10 19.40 -0.27
C GLY A 82 1.64 18.65 -1.48
N GLY A 83 1.58 17.31 -1.49
CA GLY A 83 2.32 16.49 -2.45
C GLY A 83 1.63 16.23 -3.79
N ASN A 84 0.30 16.37 -3.87
CA ASN A 84 -0.51 16.02 -5.05
C ASN A 84 -0.15 14.62 -5.59
N LEU A 85 -0.23 13.60 -4.73
CA LEU A 85 0.31 12.28 -4.98
C LEU A 85 -0.68 11.34 -5.65
N ASP A 86 -0.18 10.45 -6.51
CA ASP A 86 -0.91 9.26 -6.96
C ASP A 86 -0.73 8.10 -5.98
N PHE A 87 0.46 8.00 -5.39
CA PHE A 87 0.83 6.94 -4.46
C PHE A 87 1.49 7.50 -3.20
N LEU A 88 1.10 6.93 -2.06
CA LEU A 88 1.74 7.14 -0.76
C LEU A 88 2.37 5.82 -0.31
N VAL A 89 3.69 5.81 -0.21
CA VAL A 89 4.49 4.63 0.12
C VAL A 89 4.93 4.72 1.57
N PHE A 90 4.98 3.57 2.23
CA PHE A 90 5.57 3.43 3.55
C PHE A 90 6.54 2.25 3.56
N ASP A 91 7.76 2.50 4.02
CA ASP A 91 8.75 1.47 4.32
C ASP A 91 8.93 1.35 5.84
N TYR A 92 8.74 0.15 6.37
CA TYR A 92 8.82 -0.17 7.80
C TYR A 92 9.82 -1.29 8.11
N LEU A 93 10.13 -2.14 7.13
CA LEU A 93 10.82 -3.40 7.41
C LEU A 93 12.33 -3.21 7.37
N SER A 94 12.95 -3.60 8.48
CA SER A 94 14.39 -3.81 8.63
C SER A 94 14.61 -5.17 9.27
N GLU A 95 15.86 -5.64 9.30
CA GLU A 95 16.23 -6.90 9.98
C GLU A 95 15.78 -6.91 11.46
N ILE A 96 15.95 -5.77 12.14
CA ILE A 96 15.54 -5.60 13.54
C ILE A 96 14.01 -5.61 13.64
N THR A 97 13.31 -4.89 12.75
CA THR A 97 11.84 -4.84 12.71
C THR A 97 11.25 -6.24 12.59
N MET A 98 11.78 -7.06 11.67
CA MET A 98 11.28 -8.41 11.44
C MET A 98 11.39 -9.30 12.68
N SER A 99 12.49 -9.16 13.44
CA SER A 99 12.69 -9.89 14.70
C SER A 99 11.65 -9.48 15.76
N LEU A 100 11.38 -8.18 15.89
CA LEU A 100 10.38 -7.66 16.82
C LEU A 100 8.97 -8.11 16.45
N LEU A 101 8.60 -8.03 15.17
CA LEU A 101 7.28 -8.46 14.69
C LEU A 101 7.09 -9.97 14.84
N THR A 102 8.13 -10.77 14.62
CA THR A 102 8.10 -12.21 14.87
C THR A 102 7.90 -12.53 16.35
N ALA A 103 8.60 -11.81 17.24
CA ALA A 103 8.42 -11.96 18.68
C ALA A 103 7.01 -11.55 19.12
N ALA A 104 6.44 -10.48 18.53
CA ALA A 104 5.07 -10.05 18.80
C ALA A 104 4.06 -11.13 18.37
N ARG A 105 4.18 -11.65 17.13
CA ARG A 105 3.31 -12.73 16.61
C ARG A 105 3.40 -14.00 17.44
N THR A 106 4.59 -14.32 17.98
CA THR A 106 4.79 -15.47 18.86
C THR A 106 4.01 -15.34 20.17
N LYS A 107 3.90 -14.12 20.71
CA LYS A 107 3.13 -13.84 21.93
C LYS A 107 1.62 -13.79 21.67
N ALA A 108 1.22 -13.22 20.53
CA ALA A 108 -0.17 -13.02 20.15
C ALA A 108 -0.31 -13.23 18.62
N PRO A 109 -1.01 -14.30 18.17
CA PRO A 109 -1.06 -14.67 16.75
C PRO A 109 -1.66 -13.64 15.80
N ASP A 110 -2.43 -12.69 16.32
CA ASP A 110 -3.06 -11.57 15.61
C ASP A 110 -2.11 -10.38 15.39
N LEU A 111 -0.95 -10.37 16.05
CA LEU A 111 0.12 -9.40 15.82
C LEU A 111 1.09 -9.85 14.72
N GLY A 112 2.16 -9.08 14.52
CA GLY A 112 3.19 -9.36 13.50
C GLY A 112 3.23 -8.34 12.36
N TYR A 113 2.50 -7.24 12.49
CA TYR A 113 2.54 -6.06 11.63
C TYR A 113 2.81 -4.81 12.47
N ALA A 114 3.18 -3.68 11.83
CA ALA A 114 3.42 -2.42 12.51
C ALA A 114 2.07 -1.75 12.89
N PRO A 115 1.68 -1.68 14.18
CA PRO A 115 0.36 -1.17 14.57
C PRO A 115 0.19 0.33 14.29
N ASP A 116 1.26 1.10 14.43
CA ASP A 116 1.26 2.55 14.20
C ASP A 116 0.97 2.89 12.73
N PHE A 117 1.31 2.01 11.79
CA PHE A 117 0.91 2.19 10.40
C PHE A 117 -0.63 2.27 10.27
N VAL A 118 -1.34 1.37 10.96
CA VAL A 118 -2.80 1.32 10.93
C VAL A 118 -3.40 2.49 11.71
N HIS A 119 -2.96 2.69 12.95
CA HIS A 119 -3.66 3.58 13.89
C HIS A 119 -3.19 5.03 13.84
N VAL A 120 -1.93 5.28 13.48
CA VAL A 120 -1.33 6.63 13.49
C VAL A 120 -1.17 7.16 12.07
N ALA A 121 -0.66 6.34 11.14
CA ALA A 121 -0.38 6.78 9.78
C ALA A 121 -1.60 6.73 8.84
N LEU A 122 -2.50 5.74 9.00
CA LEU A 122 -3.67 5.59 8.13
C LEU A 122 -4.97 6.09 8.73
N ALA A 123 -5.36 5.60 9.91
CA ALA A 123 -6.69 5.86 10.46
C ALA A 123 -7.07 7.35 10.55
N PRO A 124 -6.18 8.28 10.97
CA PRO A 124 -6.52 9.70 11.06
C PRO A 124 -6.76 10.37 9.70
N PHE A 125 -6.15 9.84 8.63
CA PHE A 125 -6.12 10.46 7.31
C PHE A 125 -6.89 9.67 6.24
N ILE A 126 -7.55 8.57 6.62
CA ILE A 126 -8.18 7.64 5.66
C ILE A 126 -9.23 8.32 4.76
N ASN A 127 -9.97 9.29 5.31
CA ASN A 127 -10.94 10.09 4.56
C ASN A 127 -10.27 11.02 3.54
N ASP A 128 -9.14 11.64 3.90
CA ASP A 128 -8.39 12.51 3.01
C ASP A 128 -7.70 11.71 1.90
N ILE A 129 -7.10 10.57 2.25
CA ILE A 129 -6.53 9.59 1.31
C ILE A 129 -7.59 9.17 0.29
N HIS A 130 -8.80 8.82 0.76
CA HIS A 130 -9.91 8.44 -0.11
C HIS A 130 -10.36 9.59 -1.02
N ARG A 131 -10.60 10.77 -0.44
CA ARG A 131 -11.06 11.96 -1.19
C ARG A 131 -10.07 12.38 -2.27
N ASN A 132 -8.77 12.30 -1.98
CA ASN A 132 -7.72 12.65 -2.92
C ASN A 132 -7.41 11.52 -3.91
N GLY A 133 -8.01 10.33 -3.77
CA GLY A 133 -7.77 9.19 -4.65
C GLY A 133 -6.37 8.60 -4.55
N ILE A 134 -5.69 8.79 -3.40
CA ILE A 134 -4.31 8.34 -3.18
C ILE A 134 -4.29 6.83 -2.96
N ARG A 135 -3.40 6.13 -3.66
CA ARG A 135 -3.17 4.69 -3.44
C ARG A 135 -2.04 4.48 -2.44
N VAL A 136 -2.31 3.71 -1.40
CA VAL A 136 -1.30 3.39 -0.37
C VAL A 136 -0.61 2.08 -0.70
N VAL A 137 0.73 2.05 -0.59
CA VAL A 137 1.56 0.85 -0.71
C VAL A 137 2.46 0.77 0.53
N SER A 138 2.51 -0.39 1.17
CA SER A 138 3.27 -0.54 2.41
C SER A 138 3.70 -1.99 2.64
N ASN A 139 4.89 -2.16 3.22
CA ASN A 139 5.38 -3.44 3.75
C ASN A 139 5.12 -3.58 5.27
N ALA A 140 4.38 -2.67 5.89
CA ALA A 140 4.04 -2.68 7.32
C ALA A 140 3.36 -3.96 7.80
N GLY A 141 2.83 -4.77 6.89
CA GLY A 141 2.26 -6.09 7.19
C GLY A 141 3.25 -7.07 7.83
N GLY A 142 4.56 -6.85 7.65
CA GLY A 142 5.61 -7.64 8.29
C GLY A 142 5.42 -9.14 8.14
N VAL A 143 5.48 -9.87 9.25
CA VAL A 143 5.30 -11.33 9.28
C VAL A 143 3.83 -11.75 9.39
N ASN A 144 2.89 -10.81 9.43
CA ASN A 144 1.45 -11.09 9.44
C ASN A 144 0.66 -10.10 8.57
N PRO A 145 0.88 -10.13 7.24
CA PRO A 145 0.27 -9.16 6.34
C PRO A 145 -1.25 -9.32 6.22
N LEU A 146 -1.78 -10.51 6.51
CA LEU A 146 -3.24 -10.76 6.55
C LEU A 146 -3.89 -10.07 7.74
N ALA A 147 -3.34 -10.20 8.96
CA ALA A 147 -3.88 -9.50 10.12
C ALA A 147 -3.79 -7.98 9.97
N CYS A 148 -2.73 -7.48 9.35
CA CYS A 148 -2.62 -6.05 9.00
C CYS A 148 -3.76 -5.61 8.08
N ALA A 149 -4.06 -6.40 7.04
CA ALA A 149 -5.15 -6.11 6.12
C ALA A 149 -6.52 -6.11 6.79
N GLU A 150 -6.79 -7.04 7.71
CA GLU A 150 -8.02 -7.05 8.51
C GLU A 150 -8.13 -5.80 9.40
N ALA A 151 -7.04 -5.39 10.04
CA ALA A 151 -7.01 -4.16 10.84
C ALA A 151 -7.28 -2.90 9.99
N ILE A 152 -6.76 -2.84 8.76
CA ILE A 152 -7.03 -1.75 7.81
C ILE A 152 -8.49 -1.80 7.34
N GLN A 153 -9.02 -2.98 7.00
CA GLN A 153 -10.43 -3.14 6.63
C GLN A 153 -11.36 -2.64 7.73
N GLU A 154 -11.04 -2.89 8.99
CA GLU A 154 -11.80 -2.37 10.12
C GLU A 154 -11.75 -0.83 10.20
N VAL A 155 -10.60 -0.22 9.94
CA VAL A 155 -10.47 1.26 9.83
C VAL A 155 -11.35 1.80 8.69
N VAL A 156 -11.30 1.17 7.52
CA VAL A 156 -12.09 1.54 6.33
C VAL A 156 -13.59 1.44 6.64
N ARG A 157 -14.02 0.35 7.27
CA ARG A 157 -15.42 0.11 7.66
C ARG A 157 -15.90 1.15 8.67
N LYS A 158 -15.10 1.47 9.70
CA LYS A 158 -15.43 2.51 10.69
C LYS A 158 -15.55 3.90 10.07
N ALA A 159 -14.78 4.18 9.03
CA ALA A 159 -14.88 5.44 8.28
C ALA A 159 -16.07 5.48 7.30
N GLY A 160 -16.84 4.39 7.14
CA GLY A 160 -17.94 4.31 6.18
C GLY A 160 -17.49 4.33 4.72
N LEU A 161 -16.25 3.92 4.46
CA LEU A 161 -15.64 3.92 3.14
C LEU A 161 -15.69 2.52 2.52
N ASP A 162 -15.53 2.47 1.20
CA ASP A 162 -15.38 1.21 0.44
C ASP A 162 -14.07 1.26 -0.34
N LEU A 163 -12.97 1.21 0.45
CA LEU A 163 -11.61 1.10 -0.06
C LEU A 163 -11.24 -0.38 -0.22
N LYS A 164 -10.52 -0.69 -1.29
CA LYS A 164 -10.02 -2.04 -1.55
C LYS A 164 -8.70 -2.23 -0.83
N VAL A 165 -8.57 -3.34 -0.11
CA VAL A 165 -7.33 -3.79 0.53
C VAL A 165 -6.86 -5.05 -0.19
N ALA A 166 -5.60 -5.04 -0.64
CA ALA A 166 -4.97 -6.18 -1.29
C ALA A 166 -3.68 -6.53 -0.56
N VAL A 167 -3.40 -7.82 -0.46
CA VAL A 167 -2.22 -8.36 0.24
C VAL A 167 -1.36 -9.13 -0.74
N VAL A 168 -0.07 -8.82 -0.76
CA VAL A 168 0.94 -9.60 -1.48
C VAL A 168 1.64 -10.48 -0.45
N THR A 169 1.68 -11.78 -0.73
CA THR A 169 2.33 -12.80 0.11
C THR A 169 3.30 -13.62 -0.72
N GLY A 170 4.20 -14.35 -0.07
CA GLY A 170 5.12 -15.28 -0.73
C GLY A 170 6.60 -15.05 -0.41
N ASP A 171 6.92 -14.05 0.40
CA ASP A 171 8.26 -13.83 0.93
C ASP A 171 8.61 -14.80 2.07
N ASP A 172 7.62 -15.31 2.82
CA ASP A 172 7.85 -16.28 3.92
C ASP A 172 8.33 -17.65 3.40
N LEU A 173 9.60 -17.96 3.70
CA LEU A 173 10.27 -19.21 3.36
C LEU A 173 10.33 -20.19 4.54
N MET A 174 9.73 -19.87 5.70
CA MET A 174 9.67 -20.80 6.82
C MET A 174 9.10 -22.18 6.45
N PRO A 175 8.06 -22.30 5.60
CA PRO A 175 7.57 -23.60 5.13
C PRO A 175 8.61 -24.40 4.32
N GLN A 176 9.59 -23.74 3.72
CA GLN A 176 10.64 -24.33 2.88
C GLN A 176 11.95 -24.58 3.62
N ARG A 177 11.99 -24.34 4.94
CA ARG A 177 13.20 -24.48 5.77
C ARG A 177 13.95 -25.81 5.58
N SER A 178 13.22 -26.92 5.43
CA SER A 178 13.81 -28.26 5.25
C SER A 178 14.55 -28.41 3.92
N LEU A 179 14.16 -27.64 2.89
CA LEU A 179 14.79 -27.63 1.57
C LEU A 179 16.04 -26.76 1.54
N LEU A 180 16.20 -25.84 2.50
CA LEU A 180 17.24 -24.81 2.54
C LEU A 180 18.28 -25.08 3.64
N SER A 181 18.81 -26.30 3.75
CA SER A 181 19.68 -26.68 4.87
C SER A 181 21.03 -25.95 4.95
N LYS A 182 21.51 -25.41 3.83
CA LYS A 182 22.77 -24.66 3.73
C LYS A 182 22.52 -23.36 2.98
N VAL A 183 23.02 -22.26 3.55
CA VAL A 183 22.99 -20.95 2.92
C VAL A 183 24.36 -20.57 2.41
N LYS A 184 24.40 -20.01 1.20
CA LYS A 184 25.59 -19.33 0.70
C LYS A 184 25.59 -17.93 1.31
N MET A 185 26.61 -17.64 2.10
CA MET A 185 26.82 -16.34 2.72
C MET A 185 27.38 -15.36 1.68
N ALA A 186 27.22 -14.06 1.94
CA ALA A 186 27.66 -13.00 1.03
C ALA A 186 29.19 -13.03 0.78
N ASP A 187 29.97 -13.51 1.74
CA ASP A 187 31.42 -13.71 1.65
C ASP A 187 31.83 -14.97 0.84
N GLY A 188 30.85 -15.71 0.30
CA GLY A 188 31.09 -16.94 -0.46
C GLY A 188 31.15 -18.21 0.38
N GLY A 189 31.14 -18.10 1.71
CA GLY A 189 31.07 -19.24 2.62
C GLY A 189 29.75 -20.00 2.49
N ARG A 190 29.74 -21.29 2.86
CA ARG A 190 28.49 -22.05 3.04
C ARG A 190 28.35 -22.41 4.50
N GLN A 191 27.25 -22.00 5.11
CA GLN A 191 26.96 -22.28 6.51
C GLN A 191 25.65 -23.06 6.64
N ALA A 192 25.59 -23.95 7.63
CA ALA A 192 24.33 -24.55 8.04
C ALA A 192 23.43 -23.49 8.68
N LEU A 193 22.12 -23.59 8.45
CA LEU A 193 21.18 -22.72 9.16
C LEU A 193 21.25 -22.93 10.68
N PRO A 194 21.05 -21.87 11.48
CA PRO A 194 20.87 -21.99 12.92
C PRO A 194 19.82 -23.03 13.32
N ARG A 195 20.01 -23.65 14.50
CA ARG A 195 19.03 -24.61 15.06
C ARG A 195 17.69 -23.95 15.34
N THR A 196 17.71 -22.70 15.77
CA THR A 196 16.50 -21.90 16.01
C THR A 196 16.42 -20.82 14.95
N LEU A 197 15.32 -20.81 14.20
CA LEU A 197 14.98 -19.78 13.23
C LEU A 197 13.60 -19.24 13.58
N HIS A 198 13.53 -17.92 13.76
CA HIS A 198 12.27 -17.25 14.08
C HIS A 198 11.55 -16.84 12.80
N SER A 199 12.29 -16.39 11.78
CA SER A 199 11.77 -16.03 10.47
C SER A 199 12.77 -16.39 9.37
N MET A 200 12.27 -16.50 8.14
CA MET A 200 13.07 -16.66 6.93
C MET A 200 12.30 -16.01 5.79
N ASN A 201 12.82 -14.93 5.23
CA ASN A 201 12.11 -14.14 4.22
C ASN A 201 12.98 -13.96 2.97
N ALA A 202 12.34 -13.98 1.80
CA ALA A 202 12.97 -13.68 0.52
C ALA A 202 12.84 -12.17 0.21
N TYR A 203 13.96 -11.53 -0.14
CA TYR A 203 13.97 -10.18 -0.65
C TYR A 203 14.36 -10.20 -2.12
N LEU A 204 13.39 -9.90 -2.99
CA LEU A 204 13.59 -9.76 -4.43
C LEU A 204 13.74 -8.26 -4.70
N GLY A 205 14.98 -7.78 -4.62
CA GLY A 205 15.31 -6.37 -4.88
C GLY A 205 14.90 -5.91 -6.28
#